data_AF-A0A383BXY4-F1
#
_entry.id   AF-A0A383BXY4-F1
#
_cell.length_a   1.000
_cell.length_b   1.000
_cell.length_c   1.000
_cell.angle_alpha   90.00
_cell.angle_beta   90.00
_cell.angle_gamma   90.00
#
_symmetry.space_group_name_H-M   'P 1'
#
loop_
_entity.id
_entity.type
_entity.pdbx_description
1 polymer ?
#
loop_
_entity_poly.entity_id
_entity_poly.type
_entity_poly.pdbx_seq_one_letter_code
_entity_poly.pdbx_strand_id
1 'polypeptide(L)'
;MKKRKKKTPVVKNYTKKELQDLLLNIFRAKPFANYNYKQIYKLTGIKNPALKSVIIGLLFALGKNKNIIEVRPGKYKLSEHALVETAVVKSLSLKGVLVETENQQEVFVGLDYSQFAFIGDKVSVLVFPQKKGRKKGEVLSVLERKKTSFVGVLQKDSKFAFLIPDNK
;
A
#
# COMPACT_ATOMS: atom_id res chain seq x y z
N MET A 1 -15.17 34.71 39.68
CA MET A 1 -14.59 33.76 38.70
C MET A 1 -15.56 33.53 37.55
N LYS A 2 -15.29 34.06 36.35
CA LYS A 2 -16.16 33.93 35.16
C LYS A 2 -16.10 32.49 34.62
N LYS A 3 -17.23 31.78 34.65
CA LYS A 3 -17.38 30.43 34.06
C LYS A 3 -17.11 30.50 32.55
N ARG A 4 -16.03 29.86 32.09
CA ARG A 4 -15.72 29.63 30.66
C ARG A 4 -16.85 28.83 30.02
N LYS A 5 -17.61 29.45 29.10
CA LYS A 5 -18.57 28.77 28.23
C LYS A 5 -17.81 27.70 27.43
N LYS A 6 -18.11 26.41 27.66
CA LYS A 6 -17.60 25.31 26.84
C LYS A 6 -18.12 25.49 25.42
N LYS A 7 -17.21 25.68 24.45
CA LYS A 7 -17.54 25.67 23.03
C LYS A 7 -18.17 24.31 22.70
N THR A 8 -19.41 24.33 22.21
CA THR A 8 -20.09 23.15 21.66
C THR A 8 -19.21 22.56 20.53
N PRO A 9 -18.96 21.24 20.52
CA PRO A 9 -18.14 20.65 19.48
C PRO A 9 -18.91 20.75 18.16
N VAL A 10 -18.30 21.43 17.18
CA VAL A 10 -18.83 21.53 15.82
C VAL A 10 -19.04 20.11 15.30
N VAL A 11 -20.31 19.73 15.10
CA VAL A 11 -20.68 18.44 14.54
C VAL A 11 -20.25 18.48 13.07
N LYS A 12 -19.06 17.97 12.77
CA LYS A 12 -18.64 17.75 11.38
C LYS A 12 -19.59 16.73 10.77
N ASN A 13 -20.42 17.18 9.84
CA ASN A 13 -21.26 16.32 9.03
C ASN A 13 -20.36 15.63 8.01
N TYR A 14 -19.96 14.40 8.28
CA TYR A 14 -19.24 13.61 7.30
C TYR A 14 -20.22 13.10 6.24
N THR A 15 -19.89 13.26 4.98
CA THR A 15 -20.58 12.55 3.91
C THR A 15 -20.19 11.06 3.91
N LYS A 16 -21.04 10.21 3.32
CA LYS A 16 -20.77 8.76 3.24
C LYS A 16 -19.44 8.46 2.53
N LYS A 17 -19.08 9.27 1.53
CA LYS A 17 -17.84 9.13 0.75
C LYS A 17 -16.61 9.50 1.58
N GLU A 18 -16.67 10.61 2.32
CA GLU A 18 -15.59 11.03 3.23
C GLU A 18 -15.31 10.01 4.33
N LEU A 19 -16.35 9.40 4.91
CA LEU A 19 -16.19 8.32 5.88
C LEU A 19 -15.52 7.10 5.26
N GLN A 20 -15.89 6.74 4.03
CA GLN A 20 -15.29 5.61 3.34
C GLN A 20 -13.79 5.84 3.07
N ASP A 21 -13.41 7.01 2.59
CA ASP A 21 -12.02 7.37 2.34
C ASP A 21 -11.20 7.39 3.64
N LEU A 22 -11.79 7.94 4.71
CA LEU A 22 -11.18 7.95 6.04
C LEU A 22 -10.95 6.54 6.59
N LEU A 23 -11.93 5.64 6.44
CA LEU A 23 -11.79 4.24 6.84
C LEU A 23 -10.67 3.55 6.05
N LEU A 24 -10.65 3.69 4.72
CA LEU A 24 -9.61 3.11 3.87
C LEU A 24 -8.22 3.64 4.26
N ASN A 25 -8.09 4.93 4.57
CA ASN A 25 -6.82 5.52 5.00
C ASN A 25 -6.32 4.93 6.34
N ILE A 26 -7.22 4.63 7.28
CA ILE A 26 -6.85 3.96 8.55
C ILE A 26 -6.27 2.57 8.29
N PHE A 27 -6.92 1.79 7.41
CA PHE A 27 -6.44 0.46 7.05
C PHE A 27 -5.15 0.52 6.21
N ARG A 28 -5.00 1.50 5.32
CA ARG A 28 -3.76 1.72 4.52
C ARG A 28 -2.59 2.16 5.38
N ALA A 29 -2.81 3.00 6.40
CA ALA A 29 -1.76 3.48 7.28
C ALA A 29 -1.10 2.35 8.08
N LYS A 30 -1.85 1.27 8.37
CA LYS A 30 -1.32 0.06 9.02
C LYS A 30 -1.93 -1.21 8.39
N PRO A 31 -1.39 -1.69 7.26
CA PRO A 31 -1.96 -2.82 6.49
C PRO A 31 -2.15 -4.11 7.29
N PHE A 32 -1.19 -4.41 8.18
CA PHE A 32 -1.20 -5.62 9.03
C PHE A 32 -2.03 -5.47 10.31
N ALA A 33 -2.54 -4.26 10.59
CA ALA A 33 -3.31 -4.02 11.79
C ALA A 33 -4.78 -4.41 11.58
N ASN A 34 -5.31 -5.12 12.57
CA ASN A 34 -6.69 -5.56 12.59
C ASN A 34 -7.50 -4.63 13.51
N TYR A 35 -8.52 -3.96 12.97
CA TYR A 35 -9.35 -3.02 13.70
C TYR A 35 -10.79 -3.53 13.85
N ASN A 36 -11.35 -3.35 15.05
CA ASN A 36 -12.80 -3.43 15.25
C ASN A 36 -13.44 -2.04 15.16
N TYR A 37 -14.77 -1.99 15.10
CA TYR A 37 -15.50 -0.72 15.04
C TYR A 37 -15.16 0.19 16.24
N LYS A 38 -14.98 -0.34 17.46
CA LYS A 38 -14.64 0.43 18.68
C LYS A 38 -13.29 1.14 18.57
N GLN A 39 -12.29 0.48 18.00
CA GLN A 39 -10.94 0.99 17.79
C GLN A 39 -10.95 2.08 16.72
N ILE A 40 -11.74 1.90 15.67
CA ILE A 40 -11.95 2.93 14.63
C ILE A 40 -12.57 4.19 15.24
N TYR A 41 -13.56 4.09 16.15
CA TYR A 41 -14.06 5.29 16.86
C TYR A 41 -12.98 5.99 17.67
N LYS A 42 -12.13 5.22 18.37
CA LYS A 42 -11.06 5.78 19.18
C LYS A 42 -10.03 6.52 18.33
N LEU A 43 -9.70 5.98 17.15
CA LEU A 43 -8.75 6.57 16.21
C LEU A 43 -9.31 7.81 15.51
N THR A 44 -10.61 7.81 15.19
CA THR A 44 -11.26 8.89 14.43
C THR A 44 -11.79 10.02 15.31
N GLY A 45 -11.94 9.78 16.63
CA GLY A 45 -12.47 10.76 17.57
C GLY A 45 -13.97 11.04 17.39
N ILE A 46 -14.69 10.24 16.60
CA ILE A 46 -16.11 10.43 16.31
C ILE A 46 -16.93 10.02 17.54
N LYS A 47 -17.71 10.97 18.10
CA LYS A 47 -18.57 10.75 19.27
C LYS A 47 -20.06 10.65 18.95
N ASN A 48 -20.47 10.86 17.69
CA ASN A 48 -21.86 10.88 17.29
C ASN A 48 -22.43 9.46 17.14
N PRO A 49 -23.50 9.07 17.88
CA PRO A 49 -24.14 7.76 17.76
C PRO A 49 -24.73 7.47 16.37
N ALA A 50 -25.22 8.47 15.65
CA ALA A 50 -25.82 8.27 14.32
C ALA A 50 -24.80 7.83 13.27
N LEU A 51 -23.56 8.33 13.36
CA LEU A 51 -22.45 7.89 12.51
C LEU A 51 -22.03 6.46 12.83
N LYS A 52 -22.49 5.91 13.97
CA LYS A 52 -22.08 4.59 14.42
C LYS A 52 -22.56 3.48 13.51
N SER A 53 -23.85 3.51 13.21
CA SER A 53 -24.50 2.56 12.30
C SER A 53 -23.95 2.69 10.88
N VAL A 54 -23.68 3.93 10.44
CA VAL A 54 -23.13 4.22 9.10
C VAL A 54 -21.75 3.58 8.91
N ILE A 55 -20.84 3.73 9.87
CA ILE A 55 -19.50 3.13 9.78
C ILE A 55 -19.57 1.60 9.79
N ILE A 56 -20.45 1.01 10.61
CA ILE A 56 -20.64 -0.46 10.61
C ILE A 56 -21.13 -0.93 9.24
N GLY A 57 -22.12 -0.24 8.66
CA GLY A 57 -22.60 -0.53 7.30
C GLY A 57 -21.51 -0.35 6.23
N LEU A 58 -20.65 0.67 6.38
CA LEU A 58 -19.52 0.90 5.48
C LEU A 58 -18.45 -0.18 5.59
N LEU A 59 -18.11 -0.64 6.80
CA LEU A 59 -17.18 -1.75 7.00
C LEU A 59 -17.71 -3.03 6.35
N PHE A 60 -19.00 -3.33 6.51
CA PHE A 60 -19.62 -4.46 5.86
C PHE A 60 -19.58 -4.33 4.33
N ALA A 61 -19.89 -3.15 3.78
CA ALA A 61 -19.82 -2.88 2.35
C ALA A 61 -18.38 -2.98 1.79
N LEU A 62 -17.38 -2.46 2.52
CA LEU A 62 -15.96 -2.56 2.17
C LEU A 62 -15.47 -4.02 2.21
N GLY A 63 -15.98 -4.81 3.15
CA GLY A 63 -15.75 -6.25 3.22
C GLY A 63 -16.32 -6.97 2.00
N LYS A 64 -17.58 -6.69 1.66
CA LYS A 64 -18.24 -7.24 0.46
C LYS A 64 -17.51 -6.87 -0.84
N ASN A 65 -16.95 -5.66 -0.91
CA ASN A 65 -16.16 -5.17 -2.04
C ASN A 65 -14.71 -5.67 -2.05
N LYS A 66 -14.31 -6.51 -1.07
CA LYS A 66 -12.96 -7.08 -0.93
C LYS A 66 -11.84 -6.03 -0.70
N ASN A 67 -12.20 -4.84 -0.24
CA ASN A 67 -11.23 -3.80 0.16
C ASN A 67 -10.63 -4.09 1.54
N ILE A 68 -11.42 -4.69 2.42
CA ILE A 68 -11.02 -5.18 3.74
C ILE A 68 -11.48 -6.64 3.90
N ILE A 69 -10.82 -7.40 4.76
CA ILE A 69 -11.19 -8.79 5.08
C ILE A 69 -11.63 -8.84 6.54
N GLU A 70 -12.71 -9.56 6.82
CA GLU A 70 -13.12 -9.87 8.17
C GLU A 70 -12.35 -11.10 8.67
N VAL A 71 -11.43 -10.89 9.63
CA VAL A 71 -10.59 -11.96 10.20
C VAL A 71 -11.35 -12.75 11.26
N ARG A 72 -12.21 -12.05 12.00
CA ARG A 72 -13.12 -12.56 13.04
C ARG A 72 -14.38 -11.71 13.03
N PRO A 73 -15.52 -12.19 13.55
CA PRO A 73 -16.74 -11.40 13.64
C PRO A 73 -16.49 -9.99 14.21
N GLY A 74 -16.75 -8.96 13.41
CA GLY A 74 -16.57 -7.56 13.76
C GLY A 74 -15.12 -7.05 13.81
N LYS A 75 -14.15 -7.82 13.31
CA LYS A 75 -12.73 -7.45 13.25
C LYS A 75 -12.21 -7.52 11.82
N TYR A 76 -11.85 -6.36 11.28
CA TYR A 76 -11.47 -6.17 9.89
C TYR A 76 -9.99 -5.86 9.76
N LYS A 77 -9.39 -6.25 8.64
CA LYS A 77 -8.03 -5.92 8.23
C LYS A 77 -8.02 -5.44 6.80
N LEU A 78 -6.98 -4.71 6.39
CA LEU A 78 -6.83 -4.41 4.98
C LEU A 78 -6.78 -5.71 4.19
N SER A 79 -7.50 -5.77 3.07
CA SER A 79 -7.60 -7.00 2.31
C SER A 79 -6.24 -7.41 1.76
N GLU A 80 -5.74 -8.54 2.25
CA GLU A 80 -4.52 -9.25 1.81
C GLU A 80 -4.69 -9.95 0.46
N HIS A 81 -5.68 -9.60 -0.37
CA HIS A 81 -5.67 -10.06 -1.77
C HIS A 81 -4.45 -9.59 -2.56
N ALA A 82 -3.60 -8.80 -1.90
CA ALA A 82 -2.22 -8.64 -2.25
C ALA A 82 -1.42 -9.91 -1.86
N LEU A 83 -1.30 -10.86 -2.79
CA LEU A 83 -0.50 -12.07 -2.59
C LEU A 83 0.98 -11.67 -2.54
N VAL A 84 1.69 -12.07 -1.49
CA VAL A 84 3.15 -11.98 -1.48
C VAL A 84 3.68 -13.18 -2.24
N GLU A 85 4.25 -12.92 -3.41
CA GLU A 85 4.86 -13.94 -4.26
C GLU A 85 6.34 -13.61 -4.47
N THR A 86 7.12 -14.65 -4.70
CA THR A 86 8.48 -14.49 -5.19
C THR A 86 8.43 -14.27 -6.69
N ALA A 87 9.19 -13.30 -7.18
CA ALA A 87 9.24 -12.94 -8.58
C ALA A 87 10.66 -12.63 -9.04
N VAL A 88 10.88 -12.72 -10.35
CA VAL A 88 12.14 -12.31 -10.99
C VAL A 88 11.87 -11.07 -11.83
N VAL A 89 12.75 -10.07 -11.74
CA VAL A 89 12.65 -8.86 -12.56
C VAL A 89 12.99 -9.20 -14.02
N LYS A 90 12.02 -9.07 -14.92
CA LYS A 90 12.18 -9.37 -16.35
C LYS A 90 12.68 -8.16 -17.13
N SER A 91 12.10 -6.98 -16.89
CA SER A 91 12.46 -5.77 -17.63
C SER A 91 12.34 -4.51 -16.78
N LEU A 92 13.18 -3.54 -17.12
CA LEU A 92 13.17 -2.18 -16.58
C LEU A 92 12.59 -1.22 -17.62
N SER A 93 11.80 -0.25 -17.17
CA SER A 93 11.29 0.84 -17.99
C SER A 93 11.32 2.14 -17.20
N LEU A 94 11.22 3.28 -17.89
CA LEU A 94 11.14 4.59 -17.22
C LEU A 94 9.95 4.72 -16.26
N LYS A 95 8.90 3.91 -16.45
CA LYS A 95 7.68 3.92 -15.62
C LYS A 95 7.76 2.95 -14.44
N GLY A 96 8.75 2.06 -14.42
CA GLY A 96 8.89 1.02 -13.40
C GLY A 96 9.44 -0.30 -13.94
N VAL A 97 9.22 -1.36 -13.19
CA VAL A 97 9.75 -2.71 -13.42
C VAL A 97 8.64 -3.68 -13.76
N LEU A 98 8.95 -4.62 -14.63
CA LEU A 98 8.13 -5.79 -14.85
C LEU A 98 8.74 -6.97 -14.11
N VAL A 99 7.95 -7.63 -13.29
CA VAL A 99 8.34 -8.84 -12.58
C VAL A 99 7.45 -10.00 -13.00
N GLU A 100 8.01 -11.19 -13.02
CA GLU A 100 7.31 -12.44 -13.31
C GLU A 100 7.33 -13.33 -12.07
N THR A 101 6.15 -13.72 -11.60
CA THR A 101 6.04 -14.61 -10.44
C THR A 101 6.30 -16.06 -10.84
N GLU A 102 6.56 -16.93 -9.87
CA GLU A 102 6.77 -18.38 -10.11
C GLU A 102 5.61 -19.04 -10.87
N ASN A 103 4.39 -18.50 -10.72
CA ASN A 103 3.20 -18.95 -11.44
C ASN A 103 3.09 -18.38 -12.87
N GLN A 104 4.20 -17.87 -13.43
CA GLN A 104 4.27 -17.22 -14.76
C GLN A 104 3.32 -16.03 -14.91
N GLN A 105 2.99 -15.35 -13.81
CA GLN A 105 2.14 -14.17 -13.85
C GLN A 105 2.98 -12.91 -13.94
N GLU A 106 2.64 -12.07 -14.91
CA GLU A 106 3.31 -10.78 -15.09
C GLU A 106 2.67 -9.70 -14.21
N VAL A 107 3.52 -9.05 -13.41
CA VAL A 107 3.12 -7.99 -12.49
C VAL A 107 3.93 -6.74 -12.80
N PHE A 108 3.23 -5.64 -13.06
CA PHE A 108 3.85 -4.34 -13.24
C PHE A 108 4.01 -3.62 -11.91
N VAL A 109 5.24 -3.25 -11.58
CA VAL A 109 5.57 -2.49 -10.38
C VAL A 109 6.00 -1.09 -10.80
N GLY A 110 5.33 -0.06 -10.27
CA GLY A 110 5.70 1.33 -10.56
C GLY A 110 7.09 1.67 -10.04
N LEU A 111 7.74 2.67 -10.64
CA LEU A 111 9.12 3.06 -10.28
C LEU A 111 9.28 3.34 -8.78
N ASP A 112 8.34 4.08 -8.18
CA ASP A 112 8.34 4.44 -6.76
C ASP A 112 8.29 3.22 -5.83
N TYR A 113 7.77 2.10 -6.32
CA TYR A 113 7.55 0.85 -5.58
C TYR A 113 8.50 -0.27 -6.00
N SER A 114 9.52 0.05 -6.81
CA SER A 114 10.45 -0.93 -7.39
C SER A 114 11.59 -1.34 -6.46
N GLN A 115 11.85 -0.53 -5.43
CA GLN A 115 13.05 -0.63 -4.57
C GLN A 115 14.37 -0.77 -5.34
N PHE A 116 14.48 -0.10 -6.50
CA PHE A 116 15.69 -0.14 -7.32
C PHE A 116 16.13 -1.58 -7.65
N ALA A 117 15.15 -2.47 -7.87
CA ALA A 117 15.42 -3.83 -8.32
C ALA A 117 15.94 -3.80 -9.76
N PHE A 118 17.02 -4.53 -10.02
CA PHE A 118 17.62 -4.64 -11.34
C PHE A 118 17.09 -5.83 -12.12
N ILE A 119 17.29 -5.84 -13.44
CA ILE A 119 16.94 -6.97 -14.30
C ILE A 119 17.63 -8.25 -13.80
N GLY A 120 16.82 -9.27 -13.55
CA GLY A 120 17.25 -10.58 -13.05
C GLY A 120 17.33 -10.69 -11.53
N ASP A 121 17.07 -9.62 -10.76
CA ASP A 121 16.98 -9.72 -9.31
C ASP A 121 15.79 -10.59 -8.90
N LYS A 122 15.98 -11.42 -7.86
CA LYS A 122 14.91 -12.16 -7.21
C LYS A 122 14.31 -11.28 -6.12
N VAL A 123 13.01 -11.04 -6.20
CA VAL A 123 12.30 -10.07 -5.36
C VAL A 123 11.09 -10.69 -4.69
N SER A 124 10.76 -10.21 -3.49
CA SER A 124 9.47 -10.47 -2.86
C SER A 124 8.51 -9.35 -3.28
N VAL A 125 7.41 -9.73 -3.93
CA VAL A 125 6.47 -8.79 -4.55
C VAL A 125 5.09 -8.99 -3.98
N LEU A 126 4.49 -7.88 -3.58
CA LEU A 126 3.11 -7.78 -3.17
C LEU A 126 2.22 -7.54 -4.40
N VAL A 127 1.41 -8.53 -4.80
CA VAL A 127 0.64 -8.51 -6.05
C VAL A 127 -0.81 -8.08 -5.81
N PHE A 128 -1.18 -6.86 -6.17
CA PHE A 128 -2.52 -6.32 -5.95
C PHE A 128 -3.61 -7.05 -6.77
N PRO A 129 -4.83 -7.21 -6.20
CA PRO A 129 -5.94 -7.81 -6.92
C PRO A 129 -6.39 -6.91 -8.06
N GLN A 130 -6.39 -7.44 -9.28
CA GLN A 130 -6.84 -6.71 -10.46
C GLN A 130 -7.77 -7.58 -11.30
N LYS A 131 -8.95 -7.04 -11.64
CA LYS A 131 -10.00 -7.75 -12.38
C LYS A 131 -9.78 -7.79 -13.90
N LYS A 132 -9.11 -6.78 -14.46
CA LYS A 132 -8.84 -6.67 -15.91
C LYS A 132 -7.50 -5.97 -16.16
N GLY A 133 -6.78 -6.43 -17.19
CA GLY A 133 -5.45 -5.93 -17.54
C GLY A 133 -4.31 -6.54 -16.72
N ARG A 134 -3.09 -6.08 -16.99
CA ARG A 134 -1.87 -6.55 -16.31
C ARG A 134 -1.93 -6.24 -14.82
N LYS A 135 -1.58 -7.23 -13.97
CA LYS A 135 -1.59 -7.06 -12.51
C LYS A 135 -0.59 -5.98 -12.09
N LYS A 136 -0.89 -5.28 -11.01
CA LYS A 136 0.01 -4.30 -10.39
C LYS A 136 0.58 -4.84 -9.10
N GLY A 137 1.75 -4.38 -8.70
CA GLY A 137 2.34 -4.76 -7.42
C GLY A 137 3.35 -3.76 -6.88
N GLU A 138 3.95 -4.13 -5.77
CA GLU A 138 5.00 -3.41 -5.04
C GLU A 138 6.10 -4.39 -4.63
N VAL A 139 7.37 -4.01 -4.80
CA VAL A 139 8.50 -4.80 -4.30
C VAL A 139 8.67 -4.51 -2.81
N LEU A 140 8.55 -5.56 -2.00
CA LEU A 140 8.76 -5.47 -0.55
C LEU A 140 10.25 -5.56 -0.19
N SER A 141 11.00 -6.42 -0.87
CA SER A 141 12.43 -6.60 -0.65
C SER A 141 13.10 -7.31 -1.83
N VAL A 142 14.37 -7.01 -2.07
CA VAL A 142 15.23 -7.81 -2.95
C VAL A 142 15.80 -8.98 -2.16
N LEU A 143 15.44 -10.20 -2.54
CA LEU A 143 15.87 -11.44 -1.89
C LEU A 143 17.28 -11.83 -2.36
N GLU A 144 17.54 -11.71 -3.66
CA GLU A 144 18.82 -12.08 -4.28
C GLU A 144 19.16 -11.12 -5.42
N ARG A 145 20.36 -10.55 -5.38
CA ARG A 145 20.87 -9.65 -6.42
C ARG A 145 21.58 -10.46 -7.49
N LYS A 146 21.25 -10.26 -8.76
CA LYS A 146 21.96 -10.93 -9.85
C LYS A 146 23.36 -10.37 -10.08
N LYS A 147 23.52 -9.05 -9.96
CA LYS A 147 24.80 -8.35 -10.09
C LYS A 147 25.03 -7.48 -8.86
N THR A 148 26.16 -7.68 -8.20
CA THR A 148 26.61 -6.88 -7.05
C THR A 148 27.84 -6.04 -7.37
N SER A 149 28.60 -6.44 -8.38
CA SER A 149 29.82 -5.76 -8.82
C SER A 149 29.60 -5.12 -10.19
N PHE A 150 30.02 -3.87 -10.33
CA PHE A 150 29.90 -3.10 -11.56
C PHE A 150 31.27 -2.57 -11.98
N VAL A 151 31.60 -2.75 -13.26
CA VAL A 151 32.79 -2.18 -13.88
C VAL A 151 32.31 -1.12 -14.87
N GLY A 152 33.03 -0.01 -14.97
CA GLY A 152 32.60 1.11 -15.79
C GLY A 152 33.58 2.28 -15.80
N VAL A 153 33.19 3.34 -16.48
CA VAL A 153 33.98 4.58 -16.58
C VAL A 153 33.49 5.56 -15.53
N LEU A 154 34.42 6.10 -14.73
CA LEU A 154 34.11 7.13 -13.74
C LEU A 154 34.15 8.50 -14.40
N GLN A 155 32.99 9.14 -14.58
CA GLN A 155 32.90 10.53 -14.98
C GLN A 155 32.89 11.43 -13.75
N LYS A 156 33.77 12.43 -13.73
CA LYS A 156 33.91 13.36 -12.61
C LYS A 156 33.50 14.75 -13.05
N ASP A 157 32.70 15.40 -12.22
CA ASP A 157 32.47 16.84 -12.20
C ASP A 157 33.10 17.41 -10.92
N SER A 158 33.22 18.73 -10.84
CA SER A 158 33.80 19.49 -9.72
C SER A 158 33.27 19.09 -8.32
N LYS A 159 32.03 18.61 -8.22
CA LYS A 159 31.38 18.25 -6.94
C LYS A 159 30.89 16.80 -6.84
N PHE A 160 30.79 16.07 -7.96
CA PHE A 160 30.17 14.76 -8.02
C PHE A 160 30.92 13.84 -8.98
N ALA A 161 30.84 12.53 -8.75
CA ALA A 161 31.32 11.55 -9.71
C ALA A 161 30.23 10.51 -9.96
N PHE A 162 30.05 10.15 -11.23
CA PHE A 162 29.11 9.13 -11.67
C PHE A 162 29.88 7.96 -12.27
N LEU A 163 29.58 6.74 -11.84
CA LEU A 163 30.05 5.53 -12.52
C LEU A 163 29.08 5.22 -13.66
N ILE A 164 29.56 5.26 -14.89
CA ILE A 164 28.82 4.75 -16.05
C ILE A 164 29.19 3.27 -16.21
N PRO A 165 28.31 2.33 -15.82
CA PRO A 165 28.61 0.91 -15.92
C PRO A 165 28.68 0.47 -17.38
N ASP A 166 29.66 -0.37 -17.70
CA ASP A 166 29.79 -1.00 -19.00
C ASP A 166 28.78 -2.16 -19.07
N ASN A 167 27.58 -1.87 -19.59
CA ASN A 167 26.50 -2.84 -19.73
C ASN A 167 26.65 -3.58 -21.07
N LYS A 168 27.66 -4.45 -21.16
CA LYS A 168 27.63 -5.60 -22.08
C LYS A 168 27.10 -6.85 -21.37
#